data_AF-A0A7R9ZWR6-F1
#
_entry.id   AF-A0A7R9ZWR6-F1
#
_cell.length_a   1.000
_cell.length_b   1.000
_cell.length_c   1.000
_cell.angle_alpha   90.00
_cell.angle_beta   90.00
_cell.angle_gamma   90.00
#
_symmetry.space_group_name_H-M   'P 1'
#
loop_
_entity.id
_entity.type
_entity.pdbx_description
1 polymer ?
#
loop_
_entity_poly.entity_id
_entity_poly.type
_entity_poly.pdbx_seq_one_letter_code
_entity_poly.pdbx_strand_id
1 'polypeptide(L)'
;QYGGPCECFNSLRLGYADPTLLCLHTHEGLTDCSEEVVPGVFQINVTDAHAIIKRGGAATEDFLVFEGYCLWRRGQLQRELDRADTWTIAAVDRRALIRELRGARAGSTESWNDGLHVWQRLYAAMEGRQNSKAQQTASFPAKRSASVFAEQQDGHADRVLRQWIARYLASGPVASQGADGGQAVEVAFQRAVAFMMLRAGSVLRASATDWLLGSPPGCDARLTKYYRSAPYLHKAVLLIEGEVIAGTSFSLVMLNGPGTDQINVHDADVRFGGLHYFGKGVRDVLGGRLKVAGLTTLPYETLRAFMYCGALTLVPDLNAMDLLNLPVEQRWEAAGGSIEAEKDAEVTALSDVQ
;
A
#
# COMPACT_ATOMS: atom_id res chain seq x y z
N GLN A 1 -5.67 5.96 15.39
CA GLN A 1 -6.23 5.56 14.07
C GLN A 1 -5.12 5.67 13.04
N TYR A 2 -5.21 4.94 11.92
CA TYR A 2 -4.22 5.07 10.84
C TYR A 2 -4.50 6.34 10.05
N GLY A 3 -3.53 7.26 9.99
CA GLY A 3 -3.63 8.53 9.24
C GLY A 3 -2.97 8.47 7.87
N GLY A 4 -2.04 7.54 7.66
CA GLY A 4 -1.43 7.27 6.37
C GLY A 4 -0.05 6.64 6.48
N PRO A 5 0.59 6.35 5.33
CA PRO A 5 1.83 5.57 5.30
C PRO A 5 3.07 6.36 5.72
N CYS A 6 3.05 7.69 5.62
CA CYS A 6 4.21 8.52 5.96
C CYS A 6 4.36 8.66 7.47
N GLU A 7 5.59 8.51 7.97
CA GLU A 7 5.98 8.79 9.36
C GLU A 7 5.13 8.10 10.44
N CYS A 8 4.47 6.99 10.13
CA CYS A 8 3.77 6.16 11.10
C CYS A 8 4.75 5.42 12.05
N PHE A 9 4.28 4.72 13.10
CA PHE A 9 5.09 3.88 14.01
C PHE A 9 5.93 2.84 13.26
N ASN A 10 5.59 2.52 12.01
CA ASN A 10 6.42 1.69 11.14
C ASN A 10 7.77 2.36 10.78
N SER A 11 7.89 3.68 10.94
CA SER A 11 9.07 4.49 10.61
C SER A 11 10.13 4.52 11.72
N LEU A 12 9.71 4.46 12.99
CA LEU A 12 10.56 4.48 14.19
C LEU A 12 11.58 3.34 14.25
N ARG A 13 11.18 2.17 13.74
CA ARG A 13 11.96 0.93 13.90
C ARG A 13 13.13 0.81 12.91
N LEU A 14 13.32 1.85 12.10
CA LEU A 14 14.39 2.00 11.12
C LEU A 14 15.44 3.06 11.52
N GLY A 15 15.38 3.57 12.75
CA GLY A 15 16.31 4.60 13.25
C GLY A 15 16.02 6.02 12.72
N TYR A 16 14.81 6.25 12.22
CA TYR A 16 14.31 7.57 11.84
C TYR A 16 13.50 8.18 13.00
N ALA A 17 13.24 9.49 12.91
CA ALA A 17 12.58 10.32 13.91
C ALA A 17 11.27 9.71 14.46
N ASP A 18 10.88 10.18 15.65
CA ASP A 18 9.62 9.82 16.31
C ASP A 18 8.43 9.88 15.34
N PRO A 19 7.47 8.95 15.45
CA PRO A 19 6.40 8.84 14.50
C PRO A 19 5.52 10.07 14.63
N THR A 20 5.09 10.61 13.51
CA THR A 20 4.24 11.79 13.50
C THR A 20 2.83 11.38 13.92
N LEU A 21 2.41 11.91 15.06
CA LEU A 21 1.07 11.76 15.59
C LEU A 21 0.30 13.06 15.37
N LEU A 22 -0.80 12.98 14.64
CA LEU A 22 -1.71 14.09 14.40
C LEU A 22 -2.88 14.00 15.38
N CYS A 23 -3.05 15.02 16.22
CA CYS A 23 -4.15 15.08 17.18
C CYS A 23 -5.18 16.12 16.73
N LEU A 24 -6.41 15.68 16.43
CA LEU A 24 -7.51 16.54 16.03
C LEU A 24 -8.57 16.63 17.15
N HIS A 25 -9.17 17.80 17.32
CA HIS A 25 -10.28 18.02 18.25
C HIS A 25 -11.25 19.09 17.74
N THR A 26 -12.37 19.22 18.47
CA THR A 26 -13.43 20.20 18.18
C THR A 26 -13.72 21.11 19.37
N HIS A 27 -12.89 21.02 20.42
CA HIS A 27 -13.07 21.72 21.67
C HIS A 27 -12.69 23.21 21.55
N GLU A 28 -13.68 24.10 21.51
CA GLU A 28 -13.49 25.55 21.28
C GLU A 28 -12.68 26.22 22.41
N GLY A 29 -12.75 25.70 23.64
CA GLY A 29 -11.94 26.19 24.76
C GLY A 29 -10.43 25.87 24.69
N LEU A 30 -9.96 25.20 23.64
CA LEU A 30 -8.53 24.87 23.44
C LEU A 30 -7.94 25.60 22.22
N THR A 31 -8.66 26.54 21.63
CA THR A 31 -8.26 27.26 20.41
C THR A 31 -6.95 28.03 20.57
N ASP A 32 -6.69 28.60 21.75
CA ASP A 32 -5.45 29.36 22.02
C ASP A 32 -4.16 28.51 21.95
N CYS A 33 -4.26 27.19 22.05
CA CYS A 33 -3.14 26.26 21.96
C CYS A 33 -3.21 25.32 20.76
N SER A 34 -4.04 25.64 19.77
CA SER A 34 -4.32 24.76 18.64
C SER A 34 -4.32 25.54 17.33
N GLU A 35 -4.03 24.85 16.23
CA GLU A 35 -4.09 25.41 14.87
C GLU A 35 -5.41 24.98 14.21
N GLU A 36 -6.15 25.93 13.63
CA GLU A 36 -7.38 25.61 12.90
C GLU A 36 -7.04 25.08 11.49
N VAL A 37 -7.28 23.79 11.26
CA VAL A 37 -6.99 23.13 9.96
C VAL A 37 -8.17 23.22 8.99
N VAL A 38 -9.39 23.19 9.54
CA VAL A 38 -10.67 23.36 8.85
C VAL A 38 -11.59 24.09 9.82
N PRO A 39 -12.49 24.98 9.38
CA PRO A 39 -13.37 25.72 10.29
C PRO A 39 -14.02 24.84 11.38
N GLY A 40 -13.64 25.09 12.64
CA GLY A 40 -14.09 24.38 13.84
C GLY A 40 -13.49 22.99 14.07
N VAL A 41 -12.42 22.63 13.36
CA VAL A 41 -11.56 21.46 13.62
C VAL A 41 -10.14 21.95 13.79
N PHE A 42 -9.57 21.59 14.93
CA PHE A 42 -8.29 22.10 15.37
C PHE A 42 -7.30 20.95 15.52
N GLN A 43 -6.05 21.22 15.15
CA GLN A 43 -4.91 20.37 15.39
C GLN A 43 -4.15 20.88 16.62
N ILE A 44 -3.80 19.95 17.50
CA ILE A 44 -3.02 20.23 18.71
C ILE A 44 -1.83 19.26 18.79
N ASN A 45 -0.77 19.64 19.50
CA ASN A 45 0.28 18.70 19.83
C ASN A 45 -0.26 17.60 20.77
N VAL A 46 0.09 16.33 20.53
CA VAL A 46 -0.32 15.20 21.38
C VAL A 46 0.15 15.37 22.83
N THR A 47 1.34 15.93 23.07
CA THR A 47 1.84 16.16 24.43
C THR A 47 1.00 17.18 25.17
N ASP A 48 0.54 18.23 24.48
CA ASP A 48 -0.29 19.28 25.05
C ASP A 48 -1.70 18.77 25.34
N ALA A 49 -2.29 18.04 24.38
CA ALA A 49 -3.57 17.36 24.59
C ALA A 49 -3.53 16.44 25.83
N HIS A 50 -2.47 15.64 25.97
CA HIS A 50 -2.29 14.77 27.13
C HIS A 50 -2.14 15.55 28.45
N ALA A 51 -1.42 16.67 28.44
CA ALA A 51 -1.30 17.55 29.60
C ALA A 51 -2.66 18.19 29.99
N ILE A 52 -3.45 18.59 29.00
CA ILE A 52 -4.80 19.14 29.16
C ILE A 52 -5.75 18.11 29.78
N ILE A 53 -5.68 16.86 29.33
CA ILE A 53 -6.46 15.75 29.87
C ILE A 53 -6.07 15.50 31.33
N LYS A 54 -4.77 15.44 31.63
CA LYS A 54 -4.29 15.18 32.99
C LYS A 54 -4.73 16.23 34.02
N ARG A 55 -4.87 17.49 33.60
CA ARG A 55 -5.36 18.58 34.46
C ARG A 55 -6.89 18.68 34.52
N GLY A 56 -7.62 17.79 33.83
CA GLY A 56 -9.08 17.81 33.76
C GLY A 56 -9.67 18.94 32.91
N GLY A 57 -8.88 19.55 32.01
CA GLY A 57 -9.33 20.64 31.14
C GLY A 57 -10.06 20.18 29.88
N ALA A 58 -9.93 18.89 29.55
CA ALA A 58 -10.68 18.20 28.51
C ALA A 58 -10.62 16.70 28.85
N ALA A 59 -11.43 15.90 28.17
CA ALA A 59 -11.47 14.47 28.38
C ALA A 59 -10.87 13.72 27.18
N THR A 60 -10.49 12.45 27.33
CA THR A 60 -9.75 11.72 26.26
C THR A 60 -10.59 11.60 24.99
N GLU A 61 -11.90 11.50 25.15
CA GLU A 61 -12.85 11.46 24.03
C GLU A 61 -13.05 12.80 23.34
N ASP A 62 -12.46 13.90 23.78
CA ASP A 62 -12.47 15.16 23.03
C ASP A 62 -11.51 15.16 21.84
N PHE A 63 -10.54 14.24 21.83
CA PHE A 63 -9.44 14.17 20.88
C PHE A 63 -9.51 12.96 19.97
N LEU A 64 -8.85 13.04 18.83
CA LEU A 64 -8.62 11.93 17.90
C LEU A 64 -7.17 11.94 17.45
N VAL A 65 -6.51 10.82 17.66
CA VAL A 65 -5.11 10.66 17.30
C VAL A 65 -4.99 9.79 16.06
N PHE A 66 -4.35 10.34 15.04
CA PHE A 66 -3.96 9.66 13.82
C PHE A 66 -2.45 9.43 13.84
N GLU A 67 -2.07 8.24 13.40
CA GLU A 67 -0.68 7.82 13.25
C GLU A 67 -0.29 7.93 11.79
N GLY A 68 0.73 8.73 11.51
CA GLY A 68 1.18 9.01 10.16
C GLY A 68 0.20 9.87 9.36
N TYR A 69 0.53 10.08 8.10
CA TYR A 69 -0.25 10.91 7.18
C TYR A 69 -0.08 10.46 5.73
N CYS A 70 -0.99 10.93 4.88
CA CYS A 70 -0.86 10.82 3.43
C CYS A 70 -0.14 12.07 2.89
N LEU A 71 0.82 11.87 1.99
CA LEU A 71 1.55 12.95 1.35
C LEU A 71 1.49 12.79 -0.16
N TRP A 72 1.21 13.90 -0.83
CA TRP A 72 1.34 14.01 -2.28
C TRP A 72 2.56 14.86 -2.61
N ARG A 73 3.32 14.45 -3.63
CA ARG A 73 4.38 15.29 -4.19
C ARG A 73 3.76 16.52 -4.88
N ARG A 74 4.57 17.56 -5.10
CA ARG A 74 4.13 18.77 -5.82
C ARG A 74 3.52 18.41 -7.17
N GLY A 75 2.26 18.82 -7.37
CA GLY A 75 1.48 18.56 -8.58
C GLY A 75 0.98 17.12 -8.75
N GLN A 76 1.31 16.20 -7.85
CA GLN A 76 0.82 14.82 -7.93
C GLN A 76 -0.68 14.76 -7.72
N LEU A 77 -1.19 15.34 -6.63
CA LEU A 77 -2.62 15.38 -6.35
C LEU A 77 -3.41 16.00 -7.52
N GLN A 78 -2.95 17.11 -8.07
CA GLN A 78 -3.60 17.74 -9.22
C GLN A 78 -3.67 16.80 -10.43
N ARG A 79 -2.59 16.08 -10.77
CA ARG A 79 -2.61 15.11 -11.86
C ARG A 79 -3.58 13.96 -11.61
N GLU A 80 -3.64 13.46 -10.38
CA GLU A 80 -4.57 12.38 -10.02
C GLU A 80 -6.04 12.86 -10.09
N LEU A 81 -6.31 14.13 -9.78
CA LEU A 81 -7.63 14.75 -9.94
C LEU A 81 -7.98 15.01 -11.40
N ASP A 82 -7.02 15.48 -12.20
CA ASP A 82 -7.22 15.78 -13.62
C ASP A 82 -7.56 14.52 -14.43
N ARG A 83 -7.05 13.34 -13.99
CA ARG A 83 -7.42 12.03 -14.57
C ARG A 83 -8.86 11.62 -14.23
N ALA A 84 -9.42 12.13 -13.12
CA ALA A 84 -10.79 11.88 -12.65
C ALA A 84 -11.16 10.39 -12.45
N ASP A 85 -10.17 9.53 -12.27
CA ASP A 85 -10.32 8.08 -12.04
C ASP A 85 -9.83 7.62 -10.66
N THR A 86 -9.05 8.45 -9.97
CA THR A 86 -8.37 8.07 -8.72
C THR A 86 -8.99 8.74 -7.50
N TRP A 87 -9.30 10.04 -7.58
CA TRP A 87 -9.85 10.80 -6.46
C TRP A 87 -11.01 11.70 -6.89
N THR A 88 -12.04 11.76 -6.05
CA THR A 88 -13.09 12.78 -6.12
C THR A 88 -12.94 13.72 -4.94
N ILE A 89 -12.83 15.03 -5.20
CA ILE A 89 -12.83 16.04 -4.13
C ILE A 89 -14.26 16.42 -3.77
N ALA A 90 -14.56 16.36 -2.48
CA ALA A 90 -15.77 16.89 -1.90
C ALA A 90 -15.43 17.97 -0.88
N ALA A 91 -16.17 19.07 -0.90
CA ALA A 91 -16.21 19.97 0.24
C ALA A 91 -16.99 19.27 1.36
N VAL A 92 -16.31 18.97 2.47
CA VAL A 92 -16.92 18.35 3.64
C VAL A 92 -17.40 19.44 4.59
N ASP A 93 -18.68 19.41 4.95
CA ASP A 93 -19.22 20.29 5.99
C ASP A 93 -18.63 19.92 7.37
N ARG A 94 -18.31 20.92 8.20
CA ARG A 94 -17.83 20.77 9.58
C ARG A 94 -18.64 19.72 10.32
N ARG A 95 -19.97 19.79 10.24
CA ARG A 95 -20.85 18.86 10.98
C ARG A 95 -20.70 17.42 10.51
N ALA A 96 -20.48 17.20 9.22
CA ALA A 96 -20.24 15.88 8.69
C ALA A 96 -18.94 15.31 9.26
N LEU A 97 -17.84 16.07 9.19
CA LEU A 97 -16.56 15.66 9.74
C LEU A 97 -16.66 15.37 11.25
N ILE A 98 -17.22 16.30 12.04
CA ILE A 98 -17.39 16.13 13.49
C ILE A 98 -18.26 14.92 13.83
N ARG A 99 -19.33 14.67 13.07
CA ARG A 99 -20.17 13.48 13.27
C ARG A 99 -19.38 12.20 13.03
N GLU A 100 -18.50 12.16 12.03
CA GLU A 100 -17.65 10.98 11.80
C GLU A 100 -16.60 10.80 12.88
N LEU A 101 -15.97 11.92 13.28
CA LEU A 101 -15.03 11.94 14.39
C LEU A 101 -15.69 11.41 15.67
N ARG A 102 -16.96 11.77 15.94
CA ARG A 102 -17.74 11.27 17.08
C ARG A 102 -18.26 9.85 16.89
N GLY A 103 -18.67 9.47 15.67
CA GLY A 103 -19.11 8.12 15.34
C GLY A 103 -18.00 7.09 15.51
N ALA A 104 -16.77 7.43 15.09
CA ALA A 104 -15.58 6.63 15.32
C ALA A 104 -15.24 6.47 16.82
N ARG A 105 -15.67 7.41 17.68
CA ARG A 105 -15.50 7.35 19.15
C ARG A 105 -16.53 6.46 19.84
N ALA A 106 -17.74 6.33 19.29
CA ALA A 106 -18.88 5.67 19.94
C ALA A 106 -18.80 4.12 19.92
N GLY A 107 -17.80 3.53 19.25
CA GLY A 107 -17.37 2.16 19.49
C GLY A 107 -18.48 1.10 19.50
N SER A 108 -19.10 0.80 18.36
CA SER A 108 -19.66 -0.54 18.17
C SER A 108 -18.50 -1.46 17.79
N THR A 109 -18.08 -2.32 18.71
CA THR A 109 -17.09 -3.39 18.49
C THR A 109 -17.48 -4.40 17.39
N GLU A 110 -18.70 -4.31 16.86
CA GLU A 110 -19.28 -5.27 15.91
C GLU A 110 -19.04 -4.94 14.41
N SER A 111 -18.40 -3.84 14.06
CA SER A 111 -18.13 -3.57 12.65
C SER A 111 -16.84 -2.78 12.46
N TRP A 112 -15.74 -3.52 12.34
CA TRP A 112 -14.49 -3.04 11.75
C TRP A 112 -14.71 -2.78 10.26
N ASN A 113 -15.56 -1.82 9.93
CA ASN A 113 -15.77 -1.46 8.54
C ASN A 113 -14.65 -0.54 8.03
N ASP A 114 -13.55 -0.34 8.77
CA ASP A 114 -12.33 0.40 8.37
C ASP A 114 -12.57 1.74 7.66
N GLY A 115 -13.63 2.46 8.04
CA GLY A 115 -14.02 3.73 7.39
C GLY A 115 -14.80 3.57 6.08
N LEU A 116 -15.09 2.36 5.61
CA LEU A 116 -15.88 2.07 4.42
C LEU A 116 -17.28 2.67 4.49
N HIS A 117 -17.99 2.52 5.61
CA HIS A 117 -19.30 3.15 5.76
C HIS A 117 -19.21 4.69 5.68
N VAL A 118 -18.10 5.25 6.17
CA VAL A 118 -17.84 6.69 6.06
C VAL A 118 -17.68 7.08 4.59
N TRP A 119 -16.87 6.31 3.86
CA TRP A 119 -16.62 6.47 2.44
C TRP A 119 -17.90 6.34 1.61
N GLN A 120 -18.67 5.25 1.76
CA GLN A 120 -19.92 4.98 1.03
C GLN A 120 -20.93 6.12 1.21
N ARG A 121 -21.10 6.59 2.45
CA ARG A 121 -22.02 7.69 2.74
C ARG A 121 -21.55 9.02 2.14
N LEU A 122 -20.24 9.29 2.14
CA LEU A 122 -19.70 10.50 1.49
C LEU A 122 -19.93 10.47 -0.02
N TYR A 123 -19.70 9.32 -0.66
CA TYR A 123 -20.00 9.11 -2.07
C TYR A 123 -21.48 9.29 -2.39
N ALA A 124 -22.37 8.63 -1.64
CA ALA A 124 -23.81 8.79 -1.81
C ALA A 124 -24.28 10.25 -1.67
N ALA A 125 -23.66 11.02 -0.77
CA ALA A 125 -23.96 12.45 -0.61
C ALA A 125 -23.52 13.30 -1.80
N MET A 126 -22.49 12.89 -2.55
CA MET A 126 -22.06 13.55 -3.78
C MET A 126 -23.02 13.24 -4.94
N GLU A 127 -23.41 11.98 -5.10
CA GLU A 127 -24.32 11.53 -6.17
C GLU A 127 -25.70 12.19 -6.10
N GLY A 128 -26.27 12.28 -4.89
CA GLY A 128 -27.58 12.92 -4.67
C GLY A 128 -27.62 14.38 -5.16
N ARG A 129 -26.49 15.10 -5.08
CA ARG A 129 -26.37 16.49 -5.56
C ARG A 129 -26.17 16.58 -7.07
N GLN A 130 -25.45 15.63 -7.68
CA GLN A 130 -25.27 15.61 -9.13
C GLN A 130 -26.58 15.32 -9.86
N ASN A 131 -27.40 14.40 -9.34
CA ASN A 131 -28.71 14.08 -9.90
C ASN A 131 -29.69 15.27 -9.82
N SER A 132 -29.59 16.09 -8.76
CA SER A 132 -30.40 17.30 -8.60
C SER A 132 -29.98 18.44 -9.54
N LYS A 133 -28.69 18.56 -9.88
CA LYS A 133 -28.18 19.55 -10.84
C LYS A 133 -28.40 19.15 -12.30
N ALA A 134 -28.29 17.85 -12.62
CA ALA A 134 -28.57 17.31 -13.95
C ALA A 134 -30.05 17.52 -14.36
N GLN A 135 -30.98 17.52 -13.40
CA GLN A 135 -32.38 17.89 -13.65
C GLN A 135 -32.62 19.41 -13.84
N GLN A 136 -31.68 20.27 -13.41
CA GLN A 136 -31.79 21.73 -13.59
C GLN A 136 -31.02 22.29 -14.81
N THR A 137 -30.14 21.51 -15.43
CA THR A 137 -29.30 21.96 -16.55
C THR A 137 -29.46 21.07 -17.78
N ALA A 138 -30.68 21.03 -18.32
CA ALA A 138 -30.93 20.50 -19.66
C ALA A 138 -30.37 21.45 -20.74
N SER A 139 -29.05 21.51 -20.92
CA SER A 139 -28.41 22.03 -22.15
C SER A 139 -26.92 21.68 -22.34
N PHE A 140 -26.40 20.63 -21.69
CA PHE A 140 -25.10 20.05 -22.07
C PHE A 140 -25.26 18.58 -22.47
N PRO A 141 -24.56 18.11 -23.52
CA PRO A 141 -24.86 16.81 -24.14
C PRO A 141 -24.54 15.67 -23.18
N ALA A 142 -25.61 15.04 -22.70
CA ALA A 142 -25.61 13.81 -21.94
C ALA A 142 -25.06 12.66 -22.79
N LYS A 143 -23.75 12.46 -22.74
CA LYS A 143 -23.09 11.20 -23.11
C LYS A 143 -22.10 10.80 -22.03
N ARG A 144 -22.62 10.48 -20.85
CA ARG A 144 -21.99 9.58 -19.87
C ARG A 144 -23.09 9.19 -18.89
N SER A 145 -23.62 7.98 -19.09
CA SER A 145 -24.65 7.40 -18.24
C SER A 145 -24.09 7.20 -16.83
N ALA A 146 -24.65 7.90 -15.85
CA ALA A 146 -24.34 7.75 -14.43
C ALA A 146 -24.70 6.34 -13.88
N SER A 147 -25.51 5.56 -14.60
CA SER A 147 -25.89 4.21 -14.17
C SER A 147 -24.84 3.14 -14.48
N VAL A 148 -23.84 3.44 -15.33
CA VAL A 148 -22.79 2.47 -15.70
C VAL A 148 -21.57 2.58 -14.77
N PHE A 149 -21.36 3.74 -14.14
CA PHE A 149 -20.23 3.96 -13.23
C PHE A 149 -20.51 3.45 -11.80
N ALA A 150 -21.75 3.57 -11.31
CA ALA A 150 -22.10 3.20 -9.93
C ALA A 150 -22.13 1.69 -9.67
N GLU A 151 -22.44 0.83 -10.66
CA GLU A 151 -22.47 -0.62 -10.46
C GLU A 151 -21.13 -1.32 -10.75
N GLN A 152 -20.27 -0.76 -11.61
CA GLN A 152 -19.01 -1.42 -12.01
C GLN A 152 -17.77 -0.93 -11.26
N GLN A 153 -17.66 0.35 -10.87
CA GLN A 153 -16.44 0.86 -10.20
C GLN A 153 -16.52 0.81 -8.67
N ASP A 154 -17.64 1.23 -8.07
CA ASP A 154 -17.79 1.29 -6.60
C ASP A 154 -17.94 -0.10 -5.97
N GLY A 155 -18.46 -1.08 -6.71
CA GLY A 155 -18.50 -2.47 -6.25
C GLY A 155 -17.13 -3.14 -6.23
N HIS A 156 -16.15 -2.66 -7.01
CA HIS A 156 -14.91 -3.40 -7.29
C HIS A 156 -13.75 -3.05 -6.35
N ALA A 157 -13.47 -1.76 -6.13
CA ALA A 157 -12.49 -1.35 -5.10
C ALA A 157 -12.92 -1.85 -3.71
N ASP A 158 -14.23 -1.78 -3.43
CA ASP A 158 -14.85 -2.29 -2.21
C ASP A 158 -14.80 -3.82 -2.14
N ARG A 159 -14.96 -4.55 -3.25
CA ARG A 159 -14.79 -6.02 -3.29
C ARG A 159 -13.34 -6.45 -3.08
N VAL A 160 -12.35 -5.75 -3.64
CA VAL A 160 -10.92 -6.08 -3.46
C VAL A 160 -10.52 -5.88 -2.01
N LEU A 161 -10.91 -4.74 -1.40
CA LEU A 161 -10.74 -4.49 0.02
C LEU A 161 -11.49 -5.54 0.86
N ARG A 162 -12.78 -5.82 0.58
CA ARG A 162 -13.56 -6.84 1.31
C ARG A 162 -13.01 -8.24 1.17
N GLN A 163 -12.47 -8.62 0.01
CA GLN A 163 -11.88 -9.94 -0.17
C GLN A 163 -10.51 -10.03 0.47
N TRP A 164 -9.74 -8.94 0.49
CA TRP A 164 -8.54 -8.86 1.30
C TRP A 164 -8.89 -8.99 2.80
N ILE A 165 -9.88 -8.23 3.28
CA ILE A 165 -10.41 -8.33 4.66
C ILE A 165 -10.92 -9.76 4.94
N ALA A 166 -11.72 -10.36 4.08
CA ALA A 166 -12.29 -11.70 4.29
C ALA A 166 -11.21 -12.80 4.26
N ARG A 167 -10.28 -12.72 3.30
CA ARG A 167 -9.20 -13.70 3.14
C ARG A 167 -8.14 -13.59 4.22
N TYR A 168 -7.98 -12.42 4.86
CA TYR A 168 -6.81 -12.15 5.69
C TYR A 168 -7.05 -11.49 7.06
N LEU A 169 -8.18 -10.81 7.30
CA LEU A 169 -8.60 -10.32 8.63
C LEU A 169 -9.65 -11.23 9.28
N ALA A 170 -10.63 -11.71 8.52
CA ALA A 170 -11.66 -12.63 9.03
C ALA A 170 -11.16 -14.08 9.13
N SER A 171 -10.22 -14.45 8.27
CA SER A 171 -9.57 -15.75 8.29
C SER A 171 -8.21 -15.59 8.96
N GLY A 172 -8.14 -15.81 10.28
CA GLY A 172 -6.84 -15.86 10.97
C GLY A 172 -5.89 -16.87 10.30
N PRO A 173 -4.57 -16.86 10.60
CA PRO A 173 -3.52 -17.58 9.86
C PRO A 173 -3.66 -19.12 9.77
N VAL A 174 -4.76 -19.71 10.26
CA VAL A 174 -4.95 -21.17 10.38
C VAL A 174 -6.39 -21.60 9.98
N ALA A 175 -7.27 -20.68 9.56
CA ALA A 175 -8.71 -20.98 9.44
C ALA A 175 -9.21 -21.41 8.04
N SER A 176 -8.36 -21.97 7.17
CA SER A 176 -8.84 -22.71 5.99
C SER A 176 -9.15 -24.16 6.39
N GLN A 177 -10.18 -24.36 7.23
CA GLN A 177 -10.67 -25.70 7.62
C GLN A 177 -11.91 -26.14 6.82
N GLY A 178 -12.38 -25.36 5.85
CA GLY A 178 -13.55 -25.70 5.05
C GLY A 178 -13.16 -26.06 3.61
N ALA A 179 -13.21 -27.35 3.29
CA ALA A 179 -13.07 -27.97 1.97
C ALA A 179 -11.67 -27.90 1.31
N ASP A 180 -11.03 -29.07 1.24
CA ASP A 180 -9.82 -29.41 0.48
C ASP A 180 -8.44 -29.13 1.12
N GLY A 181 -8.28 -29.55 2.39
CA GLY A 181 -7.00 -29.48 3.10
C GLY A 181 -5.82 -30.19 2.42
N GLY A 182 -6.07 -31.11 1.49
CA GLY A 182 -5.01 -31.78 0.72
C GLY A 182 -4.27 -30.81 -0.21
N GLN A 183 -5.00 -29.93 -0.91
CA GLN A 183 -4.40 -28.98 -1.85
C GLN A 183 -3.58 -27.91 -1.13
N ALA A 184 -4.02 -27.45 0.04
CA ALA A 184 -3.29 -26.47 0.83
C ALA A 184 -1.95 -27.01 1.35
N VAL A 185 -1.92 -28.28 1.79
CA VAL A 185 -0.69 -28.95 2.25
C VAL A 185 0.30 -29.13 1.10
N GLU A 186 -0.17 -29.54 -0.07
CA GLU A 186 0.66 -29.70 -1.27
C GLU A 186 1.29 -28.37 -1.70
N VAL A 187 0.51 -27.29 -1.76
CA VAL A 187 1.02 -25.94 -2.10
C VAL A 187 2.06 -25.47 -1.08
N ALA A 188 1.83 -25.68 0.22
CA ALA A 188 2.80 -25.32 1.25
C ALA A 188 4.11 -26.14 1.13
N PHE A 189 4.00 -27.44 0.83
CA PHE A 189 5.15 -28.31 0.59
C PHE A 189 5.97 -27.86 -0.62
N GLN A 190 5.33 -27.59 -1.76
CA GLN A 190 5.99 -27.09 -2.97
C GLN A 190 6.73 -25.77 -2.72
N ARG A 191 6.12 -24.85 -1.96
CA ARG A 191 6.78 -23.59 -1.56
C ARG A 191 7.98 -23.82 -0.65
N ALA A 192 7.91 -24.79 0.26
CA ALA A 192 9.04 -25.18 1.11
C ALA A 192 10.22 -25.70 0.27
N VAL A 193 9.93 -26.60 -0.68
CA VAL A 193 10.93 -27.17 -1.60
C VAL A 193 11.54 -26.07 -2.46
N ALA A 194 10.73 -25.18 -3.03
CA ALA A 194 11.21 -24.05 -3.83
C ALA A 194 12.16 -23.14 -3.04
N PHE A 195 11.85 -22.87 -1.76
CA PHE A 195 12.74 -22.09 -0.90
C PHE A 195 14.09 -22.78 -0.64
N MET A 196 14.11 -24.11 -0.50
CA MET A 196 15.35 -24.88 -0.36
C MET A 196 16.21 -24.91 -1.64
N MET A 197 15.62 -24.65 -2.80
CA MET A 197 16.31 -24.62 -4.09
C MET A 197 16.96 -23.27 -4.41
N LEU A 198 16.76 -22.26 -3.56
CA LEU A 198 17.32 -20.93 -3.78
C LEU A 198 18.85 -20.94 -3.75
N ARG A 199 19.44 -20.25 -4.71
CA ARG A 199 20.89 -20.05 -4.84
C ARG A 199 21.17 -18.68 -5.44
N ALA A 200 22.43 -18.26 -5.41
CA ALA A 200 22.86 -17.10 -6.19
C ALA A 200 22.48 -17.31 -7.68
N GLY A 201 21.90 -16.29 -8.29
CA GLY A 201 21.37 -16.35 -9.65
C GLY A 201 19.90 -16.79 -9.77
N SER A 202 19.27 -17.26 -8.70
CA SER A 202 17.84 -17.59 -8.72
C SER A 202 16.99 -16.36 -9.01
N VAL A 203 15.95 -16.53 -9.84
CA VAL A 203 14.96 -15.50 -10.16
C VAL A 203 13.68 -15.74 -9.36
N LEU A 204 13.22 -14.70 -8.69
CA LEU A 204 11.94 -14.68 -7.98
C LEU A 204 10.98 -13.75 -8.70
N ARG A 205 9.72 -14.16 -8.78
CA ARG A 205 8.60 -13.34 -9.23
C ARG A 205 7.79 -12.92 -8.01
N ALA A 206 7.57 -11.62 -7.87
CA ALA A 206 6.67 -11.09 -6.86
C ALA A 206 5.22 -11.08 -7.35
N SER A 207 4.30 -11.29 -6.40
CA SER A 207 2.85 -11.30 -6.64
C SER A 207 2.35 -9.93 -7.13
N ALA A 208 1.35 -9.93 -7.99
CA ALA A 208 0.65 -8.70 -8.36
C ALA A 208 -0.26 -8.22 -7.21
N THR A 209 -0.75 -9.10 -6.35
CA THR A 209 -1.81 -8.74 -5.39
C THR A 209 -1.34 -8.69 -3.94
N ASP A 210 -0.34 -9.48 -3.55
CA ASP A 210 0.09 -9.56 -2.14
C ASP A 210 0.85 -8.30 -1.66
N TRP A 211 1.26 -7.43 -2.58
CA TRP A 211 2.06 -6.23 -2.30
C TRP A 211 1.27 -4.91 -2.34
N LEU A 212 0.00 -4.94 -2.76
CA LEU A 212 -0.82 -3.76 -3.00
C LEU A 212 -1.08 -2.91 -1.74
N LEU A 213 -1.14 -3.55 -0.57
CA LEU A 213 -1.37 -2.87 0.72
C LEU A 213 -0.11 -2.81 1.58
N GLY A 214 1.07 -2.93 0.96
CA GLY A 214 2.37 -2.74 1.61
C GLY A 214 2.89 -3.94 2.44
N SER A 215 2.11 -5.01 2.61
CA SER A 215 2.58 -6.21 3.31
C SER A 215 1.81 -7.48 2.92
N PRO A 216 2.51 -8.57 2.58
CA PRO A 216 1.88 -9.87 2.40
C PRO A 216 1.25 -10.38 3.70
N PRO A 217 0.02 -10.92 3.64
CA PRO A 217 -0.66 -11.48 4.79
C PRO A 217 0.00 -12.77 5.30
N GLY A 218 -0.13 -13.04 6.60
CA GLY A 218 0.52 -14.18 7.28
C GLY A 218 2.01 -14.00 7.56
N CYS A 219 2.64 -12.97 7.01
CA CYS A 219 3.93 -12.50 7.49
C CYS A 219 3.72 -11.78 8.82
N ASP A 220 4.60 -12.00 9.79
CA ASP A 220 4.61 -11.21 11.02
C ASP A 220 4.64 -9.73 10.60
N ALA A 221 3.63 -8.97 11.03
CA ALA A 221 3.51 -7.55 10.70
C ALA A 221 4.77 -6.78 11.09
N ARG A 222 5.60 -7.31 12.01
CA ARG A 222 6.94 -6.78 12.27
C ARG A 222 7.82 -6.87 11.02
N LEU A 223 7.87 -8.00 10.31
CA LEU A 223 8.77 -8.24 9.16
C LEU A 223 8.54 -7.25 8.01
N THR A 224 7.29 -6.92 7.70
CA THR A 224 6.96 -5.97 6.62
C THR A 224 7.12 -4.51 7.05
N LYS A 225 6.98 -4.20 8.35
CA LYS A 225 7.25 -2.86 8.91
C LYS A 225 8.69 -2.41 8.77
N TYR A 226 9.64 -3.34 8.63
CA TYR A 226 11.05 -3.00 8.36
C TYR A 226 11.36 -2.82 6.87
N TYR A 227 10.38 -3.02 5.97
CA TYR A 227 10.63 -3.11 4.54
C TYR A 227 10.08 -1.94 3.73
N ARG A 228 10.84 -0.85 3.66
CA ARG A 228 10.48 0.32 2.85
C ARG A 228 10.36 0.04 1.35
N SER A 229 10.96 -1.06 0.87
CA SER A 229 10.87 -1.43 -0.55
C SER A 229 9.59 -2.19 -0.90
N ALA A 230 8.75 -2.56 0.08
CA ALA A 230 7.57 -3.40 -0.15
C ALA A 230 6.60 -2.85 -1.23
N PRO A 231 6.33 -1.53 -1.31
CA PRO A 231 5.48 -1.00 -2.39
C PRO A 231 6.06 -1.24 -3.79
N TYR A 232 7.38 -1.30 -3.92
CA TYR A 232 8.06 -1.56 -5.19
C TYR A 232 8.11 -3.05 -5.55
N LEU A 233 7.64 -3.94 -4.66
CA LEU A 233 7.61 -5.37 -4.95
C LEU A 233 6.36 -5.80 -5.72
N HIS A 234 5.39 -4.89 -5.94
CA HIS A 234 4.28 -5.15 -6.85
C HIS A 234 4.82 -5.48 -8.25
N LYS A 235 4.54 -6.70 -8.73
CA LYS A 235 5.02 -7.22 -10.02
C LYS A 235 6.54 -7.16 -10.21
N ALA A 236 7.31 -7.15 -9.14
CA ALA A 236 8.77 -7.15 -9.25
C ALA A 236 9.29 -8.52 -9.72
N VAL A 237 10.38 -8.48 -10.49
CA VAL A 237 11.21 -9.64 -10.81
C VAL A 237 12.55 -9.42 -10.13
N LEU A 238 12.91 -10.33 -9.23
CA LEU A 238 14.04 -10.17 -8.32
C LEU A 238 15.09 -11.23 -8.61
N LEU A 239 16.36 -10.83 -8.68
CA LEU A 239 17.51 -11.72 -8.78
C LEU A 239 18.20 -11.83 -7.43
N ILE A 240 18.45 -13.05 -6.97
CA ILE A 240 19.28 -13.29 -5.78
C ILE A 240 20.76 -13.14 -6.15
N GLU A 241 21.46 -12.18 -5.55
CA GLU A 241 22.86 -11.88 -5.92
C GLU A 241 23.90 -12.73 -5.18
N GLY A 242 23.54 -13.37 -4.06
CA GLY A 242 24.45 -14.15 -3.23
C GLY A 242 23.84 -15.45 -2.70
N GLU A 243 24.63 -16.21 -1.95
CA GLU A 243 24.12 -17.43 -1.31
C GLU A 243 23.06 -17.10 -0.25
N VAL A 244 22.05 -17.97 -0.14
CA VAL A 244 20.97 -17.84 0.85
C VAL A 244 21.38 -18.62 2.09
N ILE A 245 21.95 -17.91 3.08
CA ILE A 245 22.44 -18.51 4.32
C ILE A 245 21.46 -18.21 5.46
N ALA A 246 21.05 -19.25 6.19
CA ALA A 246 20.18 -19.12 7.36
C ALA A 246 20.75 -18.12 8.38
N GLY A 247 19.89 -17.23 8.89
CA GLY A 247 20.26 -16.19 9.85
C GLY A 247 20.95 -14.95 9.27
N THR A 248 21.17 -14.88 7.96
CA THR A 248 21.76 -13.71 7.30
C THR A 248 20.73 -12.91 6.50
N SER A 249 21.10 -11.69 6.09
CA SER A 249 20.37 -10.94 5.07
C SER A 249 21.03 -11.13 3.71
N PHE A 250 20.22 -11.23 2.67
CA PHE A 250 20.70 -11.39 1.29
C PHE A 250 20.18 -10.23 0.44
N SER A 251 20.92 -9.94 -0.64
CA SER A 251 20.61 -8.85 -1.55
C SER A 251 19.83 -9.37 -2.76
N LEU A 252 18.75 -8.68 -3.07
CA LEU A 252 17.93 -8.86 -4.24
C LEU A 252 18.10 -7.67 -5.17
N VAL A 253 18.23 -7.95 -6.45
CA VAL A 253 18.29 -6.96 -7.52
C VAL A 253 16.96 -6.98 -8.26
N MET A 254 16.29 -5.84 -8.35
CA MET A 254 15.06 -5.72 -9.12
C MET A 254 15.37 -5.59 -10.62
N LEU A 255 15.10 -6.66 -11.37
CA LEU A 255 15.40 -6.74 -12.81
C LEU A 255 14.47 -5.87 -13.64
N ASN A 256 13.28 -5.55 -13.14
CA ASN A 256 12.31 -4.67 -13.80
C ASN A 256 12.04 -3.40 -12.99
N GLY A 257 13.04 -2.91 -12.26
CA GLY A 257 12.91 -1.68 -11.50
C GLY A 257 12.68 -0.45 -12.38
N PRO A 258 11.96 0.57 -11.87
CA PRO A 258 11.73 1.80 -12.62
C PRO A 258 13.05 2.52 -12.96
N GLY A 259 13.01 3.36 -14.01
CA GLY A 259 14.11 4.28 -14.33
C GLY A 259 14.38 5.24 -13.17
N THR A 260 15.63 5.65 -13.01
CA THR A 260 16.07 6.53 -11.91
C THR A 260 16.29 7.98 -12.33
N ASP A 261 15.70 8.39 -13.45
CA ASP A 261 15.88 9.65 -14.17
C ASP A 261 15.69 10.91 -13.29
N GLN A 262 15.04 10.77 -12.12
CA GLN A 262 14.77 11.83 -11.14
C GLN A 262 15.78 11.90 -9.99
N ILE A 263 16.64 10.89 -9.84
CA ILE A 263 17.71 10.89 -8.86
C ILE A 263 18.94 11.48 -9.54
N ASN A 264 19.86 12.10 -8.79
CA ASN A 264 21.09 12.76 -9.29
C ASN A 264 22.09 11.81 -9.98
N VAL A 265 21.61 10.78 -10.67
CA VAL A 265 22.32 9.85 -11.51
C VAL A 265 21.91 10.19 -12.93
N HIS A 266 22.74 10.94 -13.65
CA HIS A 266 22.47 11.39 -15.02
C HIS A 266 22.58 10.28 -16.08
N ASP A 267 22.45 9.01 -15.68
CA ASP A 267 22.59 7.84 -16.55
C ASP A 267 21.22 7.18 -16.70
N ALA A 268 20.61 7.36 -17.87
CA ALA A 268 19.28 6.85 -18.22
C ALA A 268 19.21 5.30 -18.19
N ASP A 269 20.36 4.62 -18.17
CA ASP A 269 20.43 3.16 -18.11
C ASP A 269 20.39 2.61 -16.67
N VAL A 270 20.33 3.48 -15.65
CA VAL A 270 20.31 3.08 -14.24
C VAL A 270 18.88 2.82 -13.76
N ARG A 271 18.65 1.62 -13.25
CA ARG A 271 17.36 1.17 -12.71
C ARG A 271 17.35 1.17 -11.20
N PHE A 272 16.17 1.30 -10.61
CA PHE A 272 15.98 1.18 -9.17
C PHE A 272 16.10 -0.28 -8.74
N GLY A 273 17.08 -0.61 -7.90
CA GLY A 273 17.24 -1.97 -7.34
C GLY A 273 16.62 -2.15 -5.95
N GLY A 274 16.32 -1.05 -5.26
CA GLY A 274 15.77 -1.01 -3.91
C GLY A 274 16.33 0.15 -3.09
N LEU A 275 15.80 0.33 -1.88
CA LEU A 275 16.18 1.46 -1.03
C LEU A 275 17.50 1.26 -0.26
N HIS A 276 17.96 0.01 -0.09
CA HIS A 276 19.21 -0.23 0.61
C HIS A 276 20.38 0.23 -0.25
N TYR A 277 21.30 1.01 0.32
CA TYR A 277 22.38 1.69 -0.43
C TYR A 277 21.92 2.65 -1.54
N PHE A 278 20.64 3.00 -1.58
CA PHE A 278 20.15 3.99 -2.53
C PHE A 278 20.83 5.34 -2.30
N GLY A 279 21.33 5.96 -3.38
CA GLY A 279 22.12 7.20 -3.32
C GLY A 279 23.59 7.03 -2.94
N LYS A 280 24.07 5.81 -2.66
CA LYS A 280 25.50 5.54 -2.38
C LYS A 280 26.32 5.15 -3.62
N GLY A 281 25.72 5.22 -4.80
CA GLY A 281 26.35 4.89 -6.07
C GLY A 281 25.50 3.96 -6.94
N VAL A 282 26.05 3.62 -8.09
CA VAL A 282 25.49 2.69 -9.07
C VAL A 282 26.30 1.40 -9.03
N ARG A 283 25.63 0.26 -9.09
CA ARG A 283 26.26 -1.05 -9.11
C ARG A 283 26.02 -1.74 -10.45
N ASP A 284 27.09 -2.27 -11.01
CA ASP A 284 27.03 -3.18 -12.15
C ASP A 284 26.64 -4.58 -11.68
N VAL A 285 25.57 -5.13 -12.25
CA VAL A 285 25.05 -6.47 -11.98
C VAL A 285 25.10 -7.26 -13.29
N LEU A 286 25.28 -8.59 -13.19
CA LEU A 286 25.35 -9.50 -14.34
C LEU A 286 26.41 -9.06 -15.37
N GLY A 287 27.63 -8.75 -14.90
CA GLY A 287 28.74 -8.35 -15.76
C GLY A 287 28.53 -6.99 -16.44
N GLY A 288 27.83 -6.05 -15.81
CA GLY A 288 27.59 -4.70 -16.33
C GLY A 288 26.43 -4.59 -17.33
N ARG A 289 25.65 -5.67 -17.49
CA ARG A 289 24.46 -5.69 -18.36
C ARG A 289 23.26 -4.97 -17.73
N LEU A 290 23.28 -4.81 -16.42
CA LEU A 290 22.29 -4.02 -15.69
C LEU A 290 23.02 -3.14 -14.68
N LYS A 291 22.73 -1.84 -14.72
CA LYS A 291 23.15 -0.88 -13.70
C LYS A 291 21.99 -0.62 -12.75
N VAL A 292 22.21 -0.79 -11.45
CA VAL A 292 21.18 -0.51 -10.44
C VAL A 292 21.62 0.50 -9.40
N ALA A 293 20.71 1.39 -9.02
CA ALA A 293 20.82 2.24 -7.85
C ALA A 293 20.11 1.56 -6.68
N GLY A 294 20.89 1.24 -5.64
CA GLY A 294 20.42 0.54 -4.46
C GLY A 294 20.02 -0.91 -4.70
N LEU A 295 19.63 -1.60 -3.62
CA LEU A 295 19.29 -3.02 -3.56
C LEU A 295 18.12 -3.25 -2.62
N THR A 296 17.47 -4.40 -2.79
CA THR A 296 16.38 -4.89 -1.95
C THR A 296 16.98 -5.95 -1.01
N THR A 297 17.23 -5.64 0.26
CA THR A 297 17.87 -6.58 1.20
C THR A 297 16.91 -7.22 2.18
N LEU A 298 16.66 -8.51 2.08
CA LEU A 298 15.73 -9.21 2.96
C LEU A 298 16.48 -10.11 3.97
N PRO A 299 16.05 -10.16 5.25
CA PRO A 299 16.47 -11.23 6.17
C PRO A 299 15.97 -12.60 5.69
N TYR A 300 16.73 -13.66 5.98
CA TYR A 300 16.39 -15.05 5.62
C TYR A 300 14.95 -15.45 6.00
N GLU A 301 14.56 -15.21 7.26
CA GLU A 301 13.21 -15.57 7.73
C GLU A 301 12.11 -14.75 7.03
N THR A 302 12.42 -13.53 6.59
CA THR A 302 11.49 -12.70 5.82
C THR A 302 11.29 -13.24 4.41
N LEU A 303 12.37 -13.64 3.72
CA LEU A 303 12.27 -14.31 2.42
C LEU A 303 11.40 -15.55 2.50
N ARG A 304 11.70 -16.36 3.52
CA ARG A 304 11.06 -17.62 3.79
C ARG A 304 9.57 -17.40 3.99
N ALA A 305 9.19 -16.43 4.82
CA ALA A 305 7.80 -16.04 5.03
C ALA A 305 7.12 -15.59 3.72
N PHE A 306 7.77 -14.73 2.92
CA PHE A 306 7.21 -14.28 1.64
C PHE A 306 7.03 -15.40 0.62
N MET A 307 7.94 -16.38 0.59
CA MET A 307 7.77 -17.54 -0.28
C MET A 307 6.67 -18.48 0.21
N TYR A 308 6.56 -18.69 1.52
CA TYR A 308 5.49 -19.52 2.08
C TYR A 308 4.10 -18.93 1.87
N CYS A 309 3.93 -17.61 2.00
CA CYS A 309 2.64 -16.99 1.71
C CYS A 309 2.36 -16.83 0.20
N GLY A 310 3.39 -16.97 -0.64
CA GLY A 310 3.27 -16.88 -2.10
C GLY A 310 3.53 -15.48 -2.67
N ALA A 311 3.85 -14.52 -1.82
CA ALA A 311 4.19 -13.16 -2.22
C ALA A 311 5.45 -13.08 -3.09
N LEU A 312 6.36 -14.05 -2.92
CA LEU A 312 7.48 -14.31 -3.81
C LEU A 312 7.41 -15.76 -4.27
N THR A 313 7.60 -16.01 -5.56
CA THR A 313 7.62 -17.36 -6.15
C THR A 313 8.94 -17.56 -6.87
N LEU A 314 9.63 -18.68 -6.63
CA LEU A 314 10.80 -19.06 -7.43
C LEU A 314 10.34 -19.41 -8.85
N VAL A 315 11.05 -18.88 -9.85
CA VAL A 315 10.83 -19.23 -11.26
C VAL A 315 11.94 -20.21 -11.68
N PRO A 316 11.66 -21.52 -11.72
CA PRO A 316 12.68 -22.50 -12.06
C PRO A 316 13.17 -22.31 -13.49
N ASP A 317 14.45 -22.62 -13.71
CA ASP A 317 15.10 -22.67 -15.02
C ASP A 317 15.15 -21.35 -15.83
N LEU A 318 14.66 -20.25 -15.26
CA LEU A 318 14.72 -18.94 -15.89
C LEU A 318 16.08 -18.28 -15.69
N ASN A 319 16.76 -17.97 -16.79
CA ASN A 319 18.01 -17.23 -16.76
C ASN A 319 17.75 -15.72 -16.72
N ALA A 320 18.34 -15.02 -15.74
CA ALA A 320 18.22 -13.57 -15.63
C ALA A 320 18.73 -12.82 -16.88
N MET A 321 19.69 -13.38 -17.61
CA MET A 321 20.18 -12.80 -18.85
C MET A 321 19.13 -12.80 -19.97
N ASP A 322 18.28 -13.83 -20.01
CA ASP A 322 17.21 -13.91 -21.01
C ASP A 322 16.15 -12.84 -20.72
N LEU A 323 15.82 -12.62 -19.44
CA LEU A 323 14.93 -11.54 -19.02
C LEU A 323 15.48 -10.15 -19.37
N LEU A 324 16.79 -9.92 -19.25
CA LEU A 324 17.40 -8.63 -19.59
C LEU A 324 17.32 -8.30 -21.09
N ASN A 325 17.16 -9.30 -21.96
CA ASN A 325 16.95 -9.09 -23.39
C ASN A 325 15.51 -8.70 -23.75
N LEU A 326 14.58 -8.77 -22.78
CA LEU A 326 13.20 -8.35 -22.95
C LEU A 326 13.00 -6.88 -22.50
N PRO A 327 12.01 -6.18 -23.07
CA PRO A 327 11.51 -4.91 -22.54
C PRO A 327 11.14 -5.05 -21.06
N VAL A 328 11.37 -3.99 -20.27
CA VAL A 328 11.23 -4.01 -18.80
C VAL A 328 9.83 -4.44 -18.36
N GLU A 329 8.83 -3.93 -19.06
CA GLU A 329 7.40 -4.19 -18.87
C GLU A 329 7.01 -5.65 -19.13
N GLN A 330 7.74 -6.39 -19.97
CA GLN A 330 7.45 -7.79 -20.31
C GLN A 330 8.15 -8.79 -19.36
N ARG A 331 9.12 -8.33 -18.56
CA ARG A 331 9.95 -9.22 -17.73
C ARG A 331 9.13 -9.97 -16.68
N TRP A 332 8.09 -9.35 -16.11
CA TRP A 332 7.24 -10.01 -15.12
C TRP A 332 6.41 -11.12 -15.74
N GLU A 333 5.83 -10.90 -16.92
CA GLU A 333 5.08 -11.93 -17.65
C GLU A 333 5.99 -13.09 -18.10
N ALA A 334 7.18 -12.76 -18.61
CA ALA A 334 8.19 -13.76 -18.96
C ALA A 334 8.69 -14.56 -17.73
N ALA A 335 8.60 -14.00 -16.53
CA ALA A 335 8.83 -14.70 -15.27
C ALA A 335 7.64 -15.57 -14.83
N GLY A 336 6.73 -15.89 -15.75
CA GLY A 336 5.50 -16.62 -15.51
C GLY A 336 4.45 -15.80 -14.77
N GLY A 337 4.63 -14.48 -14.65
CA GLY A 337 3.61 -13.57 -14.14
C GLY A 337 2.40 -13.62 -15.03
N SER A 338 1.28 -13.99 -14.47
CA SER A 338 0.03 -13.99 -15.19
C SER A 338 -1.00 -13.29 -14.34
N ILE A 339 -1.80 -12.53 -15.03
CA ILE A 339 -2.99 -11.91 -14.50
C ILE A 339 -4.13 -12.83 -14.93
N GLU A 340 -4.15 -14.03 -14.37
CA GLU A 340 -5.03 -15.11 -14.85
C GLU A 340 -6.49 -14.90 -14.52
N ALA A 341 -6.79 -14.15 -13.45
CA ALA A 341 -8.14 -13.73 -13.17
C ALA A 341 -8.39 -12.36 -13.83
N GLU A 342 -9.54 -12.20 -14.50
CA GLU A 342 -10.11 -10.89 -14.89
C GLU A 342 -10.03 -9.87 -13.71
N LYS A 343 -10.15 -10.42 -12.49
CA LYS A 343 -9.97 -9.80 -11.19
C LYS A 343 -8.55 -9.29 -10.86
N ASP A 344 -7.49 -9.96 -11.32
CA ASP A 344 -6.12 -9.51 -11.10
C ASP A 344 -5.75 -8.41 -12.12
N ALA A 345 -6.43 -8.35 -13.27
CA ALA A 345 -6.12 -7.45 -14.38
C ALA A 345 -6.45 -6.01 -14.08
N GLU A 346 -7.62 -5.80 -13.51
CA GLU A 346 -8.12 -4.48 -13.17
C GLU A 346 -7.39 -3.91 -11.94
N VAL A 347 -7.07 -4.76 -10.96
CA VAL A 347 -6.32 -4.38 -9.76
C VAL A 347 -4.89 -3.97 -10.10
N THR A 348 -4.27 -4.74 -10.98
CA THR A 348 -2.94 -4.47 -11.49
C THR A 348 -2.88 -3.17 -12.30
N ALA A 349 -3.89 -2.92 -13.15
CA ALA A 349 -3.97 -1.70 -13.94
C ALA A 349 -4.03 -0.42 -13.07
N LEU A 350 -4.64 -0.49 -11.88
CA LEU A 350 -4.67 0.65 -10.94
C LEU A 350 -3.33 0.91 -10.25
N SER A 351 -2.53 -0.13 -9.99
CA SER A 351 -1.20 0.02 -9.38
C SER A 351 -0.11 0.40 -10.38
N ASP A 352 -0.20 -0.01 -11.65
CA ASP A 352 0.73 0.41 -12.71
C ASP A 352 0.66 1.94 -12.99
N VAL A 353 -0.40 2.61 -12.52
CA VAL A 353 -0.65 4.07 -12.69
C VAL A 353 -0.07 4.91 -11.53
N GLN A 354 0.21 4.29 -10.38
CA GLN A 354 0.76 4.92 -9.16
C GLN A 354 2.29 4.88 -9.13
#